data_AF-A0A7V9I7C8-F1
#
_entry.id   AF-A0A7V9I7C8-F1
#
_cell.length_a   1.000
_cell.length_b   1.000
_cell.length_c   1.000
_cell.angle_alpha   90.00
_cell.angle_beta   90.00
_cell.angle_gamma   90.00
#
_symmetry.space_group_name_H-M   'P 1'
#
loop_
_entity.id
_entity.type
_entity.pdbx_description
1 polymer ?
#
loop_
_entity_poly.entity_id
_entity_poly.type
_entity_poly.pdbx_seq_one_letter_code
_entity_poly.pdbx_strand_id
1 'polypeptide(L)' 'MAIGLFAPPRKSDFHVTALIARWRAATSTFTWVNCGHPHAYLVDDDGNVDELVGPIHPPLGSPGEKPTFTPTERQGL' A
#
# COMPACT_ATOMS: atom_id res chain seq x y z
N MET A 1 11.75 -23.53 -40.65
CA MET A 1 12.25 -23.54 -39.27
C MET A 1 11.84 -22.23 -38.63
N ALA A 2 10.79 -22.22 -37.80
CA ALA A 2 10.32 -21.02 -37.11
C ALA A 2 10.83 -21.05 -35.67
N ILE A 3 11.64 -20.05 -35.30
CA ILE A 3 12.09 -19.84 -33.93
C ILE A 3 10.90 -19.21 -33.19
N GLY A 4 10.21 -20.01 -32.38
CA GLY A 4 9.14 -19.51 -31.51
C GLY A 4 9.73 -18.57 -30.47
N LEU A 5 9.43 -17.27 -30.61
CA LEU A 5 9.67 -16.28 -29.59
C LEU A 5 8.83 -16.69 -28.37
N PHE A 6 9.47 -17.10 -27.28
CA PHE A 6 8.79 -17.22 -25.98
C PHE A 6 8.28 -15.84 -25.61
N ALA A 7 6.99 -15.57 -25.86
CA ALA A 7 6.34 -14.41 -25.29
C ALA A 7 6.47 -14.53 -23.77
N PRO A 8 6.96 -13.50 -23.06
CA PRO A 8 7.00 -13.55 -21.60
C PRO A 8 5.58 -13.84 -21.08
N PRO A 9 5.45 -14.56 -19.95
CA PRO A 9 4.13 -14.85 -19.40
C PRO A 9 3.33 -13.57 -19.29
N ARG A 10 2.08 -13.57 -19.80
CA ARG A 10 1.16 -12.44 -19.65
C ARG A 10 1.11 -12.10 -18.15
N LYS A 11 1.55 -10.88 -17.78
CA LYS A 11 1.29 -10.34 -16.44
C LYS A 11 -0.21 -10.50 -16.20
N SER A 12 -0.60 -11.17 -15.11
CA SER A 12 -2.03 -11.35 -14.83
C SER A 12 -2.68 -9.98 -14.66
N ASP A 13 -3.85 -9.77 -15.23
CA ASP A 13 -4.68 -8.58 -14.98
C ASP A 13 -5.21 -8.52 -13.53
N PHE A 14 -4.92 -9.56 -12.74
CA PHE A 14 -5.25 -9.63 -11.34
C PHE A 14 -4.43 -8.62 -10.52
N HIS A 15 -5.15 -7.71 -9.88
CA HIS A 15 -4.59 -6.74 -8.94
C HIS A 15 -5.54 -6.59 -7.74
N VAL A 16 -5.00 -6.12 -6.62
CA VAL A 16 -5.76 -5.88 -5.39
C VAL A 16 -5.38 -4.54 -4.79
N THR A 17 -6.39 -3.77 -4.36
CA THR A 17 -6.15 -2.59 -3.54
C THR A 17 -5.88 -3.01 -2.10
N ALA A 18 -4.95 -2.35 -1.41
CA ALA A 18 -4.68 -2.66 -0.01
C ALA A 18 -4.20 -1.42 0.75
N LEU A 19 -4.57 -1.32 2.02
CA LEU A 19 -3.90 -0.45 2.99
C LEU A 19 -3.21 -1.35 4.01
N ILE A 20 -1.89 -1.24 4.10
CA ILE A 20 -1.06 -2.08 4.97
C ILE A 20 -0.50 -1.19 6.06
N ALA A 21 -0.71 -1.56 7.32
CA ALA A 21 -0.22 -0.80 8.46
C ALA A 21 0.52 -1.69 9.45
N ARG A 22 1.44 -1.06 10.20
CA ARG A 22 2.19 -1.67 11.30
C ARG A 22 2.14 -0.73 12.49
N TRP A 23 1.74 -1.27 13.64
CA TRP A 23 1.84 -0.60 14.93
C TRP A 23 3.07 -1.09 15.70
N ARG A 24 3.84 -0.14 16.26
CA ARG A 24 4.92 -0.41 17.20
C ARG A 24 4.64 0.26 18.54
N ALA A 25 4.09 -0.52 19.48
CA ALA A 25 3.69 -0.01 20.79
C ALA A 25 4.85 0.60 21.60
N ALA A 26 6.03 -0.02 21.56
CA ALA A 26 7.18 0.44 22.34
C ALA A 26 7.65 1.89 22.03
N THR A 27 7.32 2.39 20.83
CA THR A 27 7.68 3.75 20.39
C THR A 27 6.45 4.60 20.06
N SER A 28 5.26 4.07 20.31
CA SER A 28 3.98 4.63 19.86
C SER A 28 4.01 5.07 18.40
N THR A 29 4.56 4.24 17.52
CA THR A 29 4.73 4.56 16.10
C THR A 29 3.78 3.73 15.24
N PHE A 30 2.90 4.41 14.52
CA PHE A 30 2.03 3.82 13.51
C PHE A 30 2.58 4.15 12.13
N THR A 31 2.78 3.13 11.30
CA THR A 31 3.33 3.28 9.95
C THR A 31 2.39 2.62 8.95
N TRP A 32 2.10 3.26 7.82
CA TRP A 32 1.21 2.71 6.79
C TRP A 32 1.69 3.00 5.36
N VAL A 33 1.20 2.17 4.44
CA VAL A 33 1.34 2.32 2.98
C VAL A 33 -0.03 2.07 2.36
N ASN A 34 -0.45 2.94 1.45
CA ASN A 34 -1.70 2.79 0.71
C ASN A 34 -1.43 2.40 -0.75
N CYS A 35 -1.97 1.28 -1.19
CA CYS A 35 -1.88 0.73 -2.54
C CYS A 35 -3.25 0.79 -3.22
N GLY A 36 -3.67 1.98 -3.62
CA GLY A 36 -4.90 2.23 -4.38
C GLY A 36 -6.20 2.03 -3.60
N HIS A 37 -6.14 1.92 -2.27
CA HIS A 37 -7.30 1.81 -1.40
C HIS A 37 -7.79 3.20 -1.00
N PRO A 38 -9.09 3.42 -0.73
CA PRO A 38 -9.54 4.63 -0.02
C PRO A 38 -8.79 4.78 1.30
N HIS A 39 -8.54 6.01 1.75
CA HIS A 39 -7.87 6.18 3.05
C HIS A 39 -8.72 5.57 4.16
N ALA A 40 -8.05 4.93 5.10
CA ALA A 40 -8.69 4.46 6.33
C ALA A 40 -8.72 5.58 7.37
N TYR A 41 -9.54 5.42 8.40
CA TYR A 41 -9.58 6.33 9.54
C TYR A 41 -8.80 5.79 10.73
N LEU A 42 -8.22 6.70 11.49
CA LEU A 42 -7.64 6.49 12.80
C LEU A 42 -8.56 7.10 13.84
N VAL A 43 -8.79 6.36 14.92
CA VAL A 43 -9.53 6.85 16.09
C VAL A 43 -8.55 6.90 17.25
N ASP A 44 -8.41 8.07 17.88
CA ASP A 44 -7.55 8.26 19.06
C ASP A 44 -8.29 7.92 20.37
N ASP A 45 -7.59 8.08 21.50
CA ASP A 45 -8.11 7.79 22.84
C ASP A 45 -9.19 8.79 23.31
N ASP A 46 -9.17 10.00 22.78
CA ASP A 46 -10.20 11.02 22.96
C ASP A 46 -11.44 10.79 22.05
N GLY A 47 -11.36 9.84 21.12
CA GLY A 47 -12.41 9.52 20.16
C GLY A 47 -12.47 10.45 18.95
N ASN A 48 -11.45 11.27 18.71
CA ASN A 48 -11.30 12.04 17.48
C ASN A 48 -11.03 11.09 16.32
N VAL A 49 -11.46 11.51 15.13
CA VAL A 49 -11.33 10.72 13.89
C VAL A 49 -10.47 11.49 12.90
N ASP A 50 -9.32 10.92 12.57
CA ASP A 50 -8.39 11.44 11.57
C ASP A 50 -8.32 10.50 10.36
N GLU A 51 -8.13 11.05 9.17
CA GLU A 51 -7.88 10.24 7.97
C GLU A 51 -6.38 9.88 7.88
N LEU A 52 -6.08 8.62 7.56
CA LEU A 52 -4.71 8.15 7.32
C LEU A 52 -4.23 8.59 5.93
N VAL A 53 -3.97 9.89 5.81
CA VAL A 53 -3.47 10.53 4.59
C VAL A 53 -2.03 10.10 4.27
N GLY A 54 -1.65 10.21 3.00
CA GLY A 54 -0.29 9.90 2.55
C GLY A 54 -0.25 9.64 1.04
N PRO A 55 0.92 9.25 0.50
CA PRO A 55 1.01 8.83 -0.89
C PRO A 55 0.11 7.62 -1.18
N ILE A 56 -0.64 7.69 -2.28
CA ILE A 56 -1.41 6.55 -2.81
C ILE A 56 -0.58 5.92 -3.93
N HIS A 57 -0.13 4.70 -3.68
CA HIS A 57 0.60 3.88 -4.65
C HIS A 57 -0.38 3.07 -5.53
N PRO A 58 0.07 2.54 -6.67
CA PRO A 58 -0.74 1.63 -7.47
C PRO A 58 -1.20 0.39 -6.69
N PRO A 59 -2.35 -0.21 -7.05
CA PRO A 59 -2.78 -1.50 -6.50
C PRO A 59 -1.69 -2.57 -6.62
N LEU A 60 -1.65 -3.50 -5.67
CA LEU A 60 -0.69 -4.60 -5.70
C LEU A 60 -1.00 -5.52 -6.89
N GLY A 61 0.04 -5.95 -7.60
CA GLY A 61 -0.11 -6.75 -8.82
C GLY A 61 -0.37 -5.93 -10.09
N SER A 62 -0.48 -4.60 -9.98
CA SER A 62 -0.66 -3.73 -11.16
C SER A 62 0.45 -3.93 -12.20
N PRO A 63 0.13 -3.91 -13.50
CA PRO A 63 1.13 -3.96 -14.54
C PRO A 63 1.97 -2.68 -14.53
N GLY A 64 3.29 -2.84 -14.50
CA GLY A 64 4.23 -1.71 -14.50
C GLY A 64 5.60 -2.11 -13.98
N GLU A 65 6.45 -1.11 -13.76
CA GLU A 65 7.69 -1.27 -13.01
C GLU A 65 7.40 -1.66 -11.56
N LYS A 66 8.37 -2.31 -10.90
CA LYS A 66 8.25 -2.66 -9.49
C LYS A 66 8.10 -1.38 -8.66
N PRO A 67 6.99 -1.19 -7.93
CA PRO A 67 6.75 0.06 -7.22
C PRO A 67 7.73 0.22 -6.06
N THR A 68 8.20 1.45 -5.86
CA THR A 68 8.82 1.87 -4.62
C THR A 68 7.72 2.39 -3.70
N PHE A 69 7.60 1.80 -2.52
CA PHE A 69 6.63 2.21 -1.52
C PHE A 69 7.26 3.20 -0.56
N THR A 70 6.55 4.30 -0.28
CA THR A 70 6.99 5.32 0.67
C THR A 70 6.04 5.28 1.86
N PRO A 71 6.46 4.70 2.99
CA PRO A 71 5.61 4.64 4.17
C PRO A 71 5.40 6.03 4.76
N THR A 72 4.18 6.27 5.24
CA THR A 72 3.87 7.40 6.13
C THR A 72 3.91 6.90 7.57
N GLU A 73 4.36 7.76 8.48
CA GLU A 73 4.41 7.47 9.90
C GLU A 73 3.77 8.56 10.75
N ARG A 74 3.17 8.13 11.86
CA ARG A 74 2.67 9.00 12.93
C ARG A 74 3.20 8.47 14.25
N GLN A 75 3.73 9.37 15.07
CA GLN A 75 4.12 9.08 16.43
C GLN A 75 3.14 9.75 17.39
N GLY A 76 2.72 9.01 18.42
CA GLY A 76 1.62 9.43 19.29
C GLY A 76 0.28 9.06 18.65
N LEU A 77 -0.30 7.98 19.16
CA LEU A 77 -1.71 7.66 19.03
C LEU A 77 -2.40 8.03 20.33
#